data_AF-A0A8T9BZQ3-F1
#
_entry.id   AF-A0A8T9BZQ3-F1
#
_cell.length_a   1.000
_cell.length_b   1.000
_cell.length_c   1.000
_cell.angle_alpha   90.00
_cell.angle_beta   90.00
_cell.angle_gamma   90.00
#
_symmetry.space_group_name_H-M   'P 1'
#
loop_
_entity.id
_entity.type
_entity.pdbx_description
1 polymer ?
#
loop_
_entity_poly.entity_id
_entity_poly.type
_entity_poly.pdbx_seq_one_letter_code
_entity_poly.pdbx_strand_id
1 'polypeptide(L)'
;MPLPRIACFHGGGSTAPIFAVQCSRLQKQLDADFQLVFFEAPFERSAGPGVLPFFDEKTYGPYKTWFLSTDEARQDGSSEEGGEDGVERVLSLMRAQGEGGNGPLMAGEGQVEKISIPTFHLHGLRDKQLEPGRQQMKTYYDAKTTKLMEIDYHHAMPWNKEDLEGFAGFLREAYASVTTKNET
;
A
#
# COMPACT_ATOMS: atom_id res chain seq x y z
N MET A 1 -16.72 -1.30 19.30
CA MET A 1 -16.51 -0.44 18.11
C MET A 1 -15.71 -1.24 17.10
N PRO A 2 -15.88 -1.04 15.78
CA PRO A 2 -15.05 -1.72 14.78
C PRO A 2 -13.57 -1.32 14.95
N LEU A 3 -12.66 -2.24 14.63
CA LEU A 3 -11.22 -1.94 14.65
C LEU A 3 -10.87 -0.95 13.53
N PRO A 4 -9.88 -0.06 13.73
CA PRO A 4 -9.31 0.75 12.68
C PRO A 4 -8.79 -0.12 11.53
N ARG A 5 -8.88 0.40 10.30
CA ARG A 5 -8.58 -0.36 9.08
C ARG A 5 -7.32 0.14 8.42
N ILE A 6 -6.50 -0.80 7.96
CA ILE A 6 -5.30 -0.52 7.15
C ILE A 6 -5.57 -1.04 5.75
N ALA A 7 -5.52 -0.14 4.77
CA ALA A 7 -5.63 -0.50 3.36
C ALA A 7 -4.30 -1.09 2.87
N CYS A 8 -4.37 -2.27 2.25
CA CYS A 8 -3.23 -3.05 1.78
C CYS A 8 -3.33 -3.25 0.26
N PHE A 9 -2.44 -2.60 -0.48
CA PHE A 9 -2.35 -2.70 -1.94
C PHE A 9 -1.16 -3.59 -2.32
N HIS A 10 -1.39 -4.63 -3.12
CA HIS A 10 -0.33 -5.54 -3.54
C HIS A 10 0.55 -4.91 -4.64
N GLY A 11 1.79 -5.39 -4.78
CA GLY A 11 2.69 -5.03 -5.88
C GLY A 11 2.24 -5.62 -7.22
N GLY A 12 2.73 -5.08 -8.33
CA GLY A 12 2.37 -5.58 -9.65
C GLY A 12 2.87 -7.02 -9.90
N GLY A 13 2.02 -7.83 -10.54
CA GLY A 13 2.29 -9.24 -10.81
C GLY A 13 1.95 -10.14 -9.63
N SER A 14 1.11 -9.66 -8.70
CA SER A 14 0.60 -10.35 -7.52
C SER A 14 -0.93 -10.22 -7.46
N THR A 15 -1.56 -10.66 -6.39
CA THR A 15 -3.01 -10.54 -6.12
C THR A 15 -3.26 -10.24 -4.65
N ALA A 16 -4.48 -9.81 -4.29
CA ALA A 16 -4.84 -9.57 -2.89
C ALA A 16 -4.68 -10.83 -2.01
N PRO A 17 -5.06 -12.05 -2.44
CA PRO A 17 -4.80 -13.27 -1.67
C PRO A 17 -3.31 -13.57 -1.45
N ILE A 18 -2.45 -13.34 -2.46
CA ILE A 18 -0.99 -13.52 -2.30
C ILE A 18 -0.49 -12.55 -1.22
N PHE A 19 -0.89 -11.27 -1.30
CA PHE A 19 -0.44 -10.28 -0.35
C PHE A 19 -0.96 -10.55 1.07
N ALA A 20 -2.18 -11.08 1.20
CA ALA A 20 -2.70 -11.55 2.49
C ALA A 20 -1.83 -12.67 3.09
N VAL A 21 -1.38 -13.63 2.27
CA VAL A 21 -0.44 -14.68 2.73
C VAL A 21 0.89 -14.08 3.17
N GLN A 22 1.45 -13.15 2.38
CA GLN A 22 2.71 -12.46 2.71
C GLN A 22 2.60 -11.64 4.01
N CYS A 23 1.43 -11.05 4.27
CA CYS A 23 1.14 -10.29 5.49
C CYS A 23 0.66 -11.16 6.67
N SER A 24 0.45 -12.46 6.50
CA SER A 24 -0.23 -13.31 7.50
C SER A 24 0.42 -13.28 8.90
N ARG A 25 1.76 -13.18 8.98
CA ARG A 25 2.48 -13.07 10.25
C ARG A 25 2.30 -11.71 10.90
N LEU A 26 2.31 -10.63 10.11
CA LEU A 26 2.03 -9.28 10.58
C LEU A 26 0.58 -9.15 11.04
N GLN A 27 -0.36 -9.73 10.29
CA GLN A 27 -1.78 -9.75 10.64
C GLN A 27 -2.01 -10.36 12.02
N LYS A 28 -1.32 -11.46 12.35
CA LYS A 28 -1.36 -12.07 13.70
C LYS A 28 -0.81 -11.15 14.80
N GLN A 29 0.09 -10.23 14.48
CA GLN A 29 0.61 -9.25 15.44
C GLN A 29 -0.32 -8.06 15.62
N LEU A 30 -1.29 -7.86 14.72
CA LEU A 30 -2.15 -6.67 14.67
C LEU A 30 -3.64 -7.00 14.88
N ASP A 31 -4.03 -8.26 14.99
CA ASP A 31 -5.43 -8.69 14.97
C ASP A 31 -6.30 -8.11 16.10
N ALA A 32 -5.68 -7.77 17.22
CA ALA A 32 -6.31 -7.09 18.34
C ALA A 32 -6.49 -5.57 18.12
N ASP A 33 -5.69 -4.97 17.23
CA ASP A 33 -5.56 -3.51 17.10
C ASP A 33 -6.11 -2.98 15.76
N PHE A 34 -6.01 -3.77 14.69
CA PHE A 34 -6.34 -3.34 13.33
C PHE A 34 -6.98 -4.46 12.50
N GLN A 35 -7.78 -4.05 11.52
CA GLN A 35 -8.20 -4.89 10.42
C GLN A 35 -7.41 -4.55 9.15
N LEU A 36 -6.65 -5.52 8.61
CA LEU A 36 -6.04 -5.39 7.29
C LEU A 36 -7.09 -5.62 6.19
N VAL A 37 -7.16 -4.73 5.21
CA VAL A 37 -8.09 -4.78 4.08
C VAL A 37 -7.30 -4.83 2.79
N PHE A 38 -7.37 -5.96 2.08
CA PHE A 38 -6.59 -6.18 0.87
C PHE A 38 -7.38 -5.81 -0.38
N PHE A 39 -6.78 -5.01 -1.25
CA PHE A 39 -7.40 -4.51 -2.48
C PHE A 39 -6.80 -5.21 -3.69
N GLU A 40 -7.65 -5.53 -4.67
CA GLU A 40 -7.28 -6.20 -5.91
C GLU A 40 -7.10 -5.17 -7.03
N ALA A 41 -6.00 -5.27 -7.78
CA ALA A 41 -5.76 -4.39 -8.91
C ALA A 41 -6.58 -4.79 -10.14
N PRO A 42 -6.98 -3.84 -11.00
CA PRO A 42 -7.97 -4.10 -12.06
C PRO A 42 -7.39 -4.76 -13.32
N PHE A 43 -6.09 -4.63 -13.58
CA PHE A 43 -5.48 -5.06 -14.84
C PHE A 43 -4.64 -6.31 -14.67
N GLU A 44 -4.60 -7.17 -15.68
CA GLU A 44 -3.81 -8.40 -15.65
C GLU A 44 -2.36 -8.15 -16.09
N ARG A 45 -1.43 -8.94 -15.55
CA ARG A 45 -0.05 -9.03 -16.04
C ARG A 45 0.60 -10.36 -15.67
N SER A 46 1.81 -10.60 -16.20
CA SER A 46 2.64 -11.73 -15.79
C SER A 46 3.02 -11.69 -14.31
N ALA A 47 3.32 -12.86 -13.74
CA ALA A 47 3.81 -13.00 -12.37
C ALA A 47 5.00 -12.05 -12.08
N GLY A 48 4.97 -11.42 -10.92
CA GLY A 48 6.04 -10.56 -10.42
C GLY A 48 7.18 -11.36 -9.77
N PRO A 49 8.31 -10.70 -9.46
CA PRO A 49 9.41 -11.33 -8.72
C PRO A 49 8.93 -11.93 -7.39
N GLY A 50 9.33 -13.18 -7.10
CA GLY A 50 9.01 -13.86 -5.84
C GLY A 50 7.62 -14.50 -5.75
N VAL A 51 6.77 -14.33 -6.78
CA VAL A 51 5.45 -14.99 -6.84
C VAL A 51 5.59 -16.45 -7.22
N LEU A 52 6.24 -16.72 -8.36
CA LEU A 52 6.54 -18.09 -8.78
C LEU A 52 7.83 -18.61 -8.13
N PRO A 53 7.92 -19.91 -7.82
CA PRO A 53 6.89 -20.96 -8.04
C PRO A 53 5.89 -21.13 -6.87
N PHE A 54 5.95 -20.28 -5.84
CA PHE A 54 5.22 -20.47 -4.58
C PHE A 54 3.72 -20.22 -4.67
N PHE A 55 3.31 -19.32 -5.58
CA PHE A 55 1.93 -18.96 -5.84
C PHE A 55 1.62 -19.29 -7.29
N ASP A 56 1.12 -20.50 -7.54
CA ASP A 56 0.83 -20.98 -8.89
C ASP A 56 -0.37 -20.26 -9.51
N GLU A 57 -0.38 -20.20 -10.84
CA GLU A 57 -1.41 -19.49 -11.60
C GLU A 57 -2.80 -20.11 -11.45
N LYS A 58 -2.88 -21.44 -11.24
CA LYS A 58 -4.15 -22.15 -11.08
C LYS A 58 -4.87 -21.76 -9.79
N THR A 59 -4.12 -21.45 -8.74
CA THR A 59 -4.66 -21.13 -7.41
C THR A 59 -4.71 -19.62 -7.16
N TYR A 60 -3.70 -18.88 -7.59
CA TYR A 60 -3.51 -17.47 -7.25
C TYR A 60 -3.56 -16.51 -8.44
N GLY A 61 -3.68 -17.03 -9.66
CA GLY A 61 -3.87 -16.24 -10.87
C GLY A 61 -5.35 -15.91 -11.15
N PRO A 62 -5.61 -15.04 -12.15
CA PRO A 62 -4.63 -14.27 -12.91
C PRO A 62 -3.98 -13.16 -12.08
N TYR A 63 -2.68 -12.92 -12.28
CA TYR A 63 -1.96 -11.88 -11.53
C TYR A 63 -2.27 -10.48 -12.04
N LYS A 64 -2.20 -9.48 -11.14
CA LYS A 64 -2.76 -8.16 -11.38
C LYS A 64 -1.76 -7.01 -11.24
N THR A 65 -2.11 -5.84 -11.77
CA THR A 65 -1.37 -4.58 -11.72
C THR A 65 -2.28 -3.37 -11.69
N TRP A 66 -1.78 -2.29 -11.08
CA TRP A 66 -2.50 -1.02 -10.93
C TRP A 66 -2.40 -0.12 -12.17
N PHE A 67 -1.48 -0.42 -13.09
CA PHE A 67 -1.13 0.37 -14.26
C PHE A 67 -1.59 -0.34 -15.54
N LEU A 68 -2.36 0.35 -16.40
CA LEU A 68 -2.84 -0.20 -17.68
C LEU A 68 -1.70 -0.36 -18.69
N SER A 69 -0.76 0.58 -18.67
CA SER A 69 0.35 0.65 -19.61
C SER A 69 1.47 -0.32 -19.24
N THR A 70 1.99 -1.03 -20.25
CA THR A 70 3.28 -1.75 -20.15
C THR A 70 4.49 -0.80 -20.17
N ASP A 71 4.29 0.47 -20.54
CA ASP A 71 5.33 1.49 -20.40
C ASP A 71 5.41 1.98 -18.96
N GLU A 72 6.56 1.72 -18.33
CA GLU A 72 6.97 2.22 -17.02
C GLU A 72 7.04 3.77 -16.94
N ALA A 73 6.69 4.48 -18.02
CA ALA A 73 6.79 5.93 -18.15
C ALA A 73 5.69 6.71 -17.43
N ARG A 74 4.52 6.11 -17.15
CA ARG A 74 3.43 6.77 -16.40
C ARG A 74 3.30 6.20 -14.99
N GLN A 75 3.84 6.94 -14.02
CA GLN A 75 3.91 6.53 -12.62
C GLN A 75 2.60 6.69 -11.82
N ASP A 76 1.56 7.31 -12.39
CA ASP A 76 0.29 7.62 -11.70
C ASP A 76 -0.83 6.60 -11.93
N GLY A 77 -0.70 5.68 -12.90
CA GLY A 77 -1.72 4.66 -13.19
C GLY A 77 -2.91 5.15 -14.01
N SER A 78 -2.82 6.35 -14.58
CA SER A 78 -3.77 6.89 -15.55
C SER A 78 -3.64 6.20 -16.92
N SER A 79 -4.75 6.11 -17.66
CA SER A 79 -4.80 5.56 -19.02
C SER A 79 -5.19 6.62 -20.04
N GLU A 80 -4.58 6.62 -21.22
CA GLU A 80 -4.97 7.54 -22.31
C GLU A 80 -6.35 7.22 -22.92
N GLU A 81 -6.85 6.00 -22.76
CA GLU A 81 -8.14 5.57 -23.34
C GLU A 81 -9.39 6.13 -22.64
N GLY A 82 -9.22 7.02 -21.65
CA GLY A 82 -10.33 7.58 -20.87
C GLY A 82 -10.88 6.59 -19.84
N GLY A 83 -10.71 6.92 -18.56
CA GLY A 83 -11.14 6.13 -17.42
C GLY A 83 -10.86 6.87 -16.11
N GLU A 84 -11.30 6.34 -14.96
CA GLU A 84 -10.93 6.90 -13.66
C GLU A 84 -9.39 6.97 -13.54
N ASP A 85 -8.91 8.15 -13.14
CA ASP A 85 -7.50 8.36 -12.75
C ASP A 85 -7.06 7.27 -11.75
N GLY A 86 -5.80 6.86 -11.82
CA GLY A 86 -5.27 5.75 -11.01
C GLY A 86 -5.49 5.98 -9.52
N VAL A 87 -5.37 7.23 -9.06
CA VAL A 87 -5.61 7.61 -7.66
C VAL A 87 -7.11 7.64 -7.32
N GLU A 88 -7.94 8.22 -8.19
CA GLU A 88 -9.40 8.23 -7.99
C GLU A 88 -9.98 6.83 -7.88
N ARG A 89 -9.49 5.89 -8.69
CA ARG A 89 -9.86 4.47 -8.61
C ARG A 89 -9.52 3.87 -7.26
N VAL A 90 -8.32 4.14 -6.72
CA VAL A 90 -7.91 3.66 -5.39
C VAL A 90 -8.80 4.24 -4.30
N LEU A 91 -9.12 5.54 -4.35
CA LEU A 91 -10.01 6.17 -3.39
C LEU A 91 -11.44 5.63 -3.48
N SER A 92 -11.94 5.38 -4.69
CA SER A 92 -13.24 4.75 -4.95
C SER A 92 -13.32 3.36 -4.32
N LEU A 93 -12.27 2.54 -4.50
CA LEU A 93 -12.17 1.23 -3.86
C LEU A 93 -12.19 1.34 -2.33
N MET A 94 -11.43 2.27 -1.75
CA MET A 94 -11.40 2.49 -0.30
C MET A 94 -12.79 2.88 0.24
N ARG A 95 -13.49 3.80 -0.43
CA ARG A 95 -14.86 4.23 -0.07
C ARG A 95 -15.87 3.08 -0.18
N ALA A 96 -15.76 2.24 -1.21
CA ALA A 96 -16.65 1.08 -1.40
C ALA A 96 -16.50 0.03 -0.28
N GLN A 97 -15.37 0.00 0.41
CA GLN A 97 -15.13 -0.92 1.52
C GLN A 97 -15.69 -0.42 2.86
N GLY A 98 -16.07 0.86 3.01
CA GLY A 98 -16.69 1.43 4.22
C GLY A 98 -16.33 2.91 4.45
N GLU A 99 -16.80 3.50 5.55
CA GLU A 99 -16.45 4.87 5.95
C GLU A 99 -14.94 4.97 6.28
N GLY A 100 -14.15 5.35 5.28
CA GLY A 100 -12.69 5.52 5.33
C GLY A 100 -12.21 6.06 3.99
N GLY A 101 -11.29 7.03 4.00
CA GLY A 101 -10.87 7.75 2.80
C GLY A 101 -11.47 9.15 2.61
N ASN A 102 -11.98 9.77 3.69
CA ASN A 102 -12.44 11.16 3.70
C ASN A 102 -11.27 12.16 3.70
N GLY A 103 -10.35 12.03 2.74
CA GLY A 103 -9.45 13.10 2.34
C GLY A 103 -9.93 13.60 0.98
N PRO A 104 -10.15 14.92 0.79
CA PRO A 104 -10.36 15.44 -0.55
C PRO A 104 -9.06 15.19 -1.32
N LEU A 105 -9.13 14.41 -2.39
CA LEU A 105 -8.16 14.49 -3.46
C LEU A 105 -8.95 15.11 -4.60
N MET A 106 -8.66 16.36 -4.93
CA MET A 106 -9.24 17.03 -6.10
C MET A 106 -8.08 17.27 -7.05
N ALA A 107 -7.92 16.41 -8.05
CA ALA A 107 -6.89 16.58 -9.07
C ALA A 107 -7.16 17.87 -9.88
N GLY A 108 -6.51 18.96 -9.48
CA GLY A 108 -6.38 20.19 -10.26
C GLY A 108 -5.15 20.14 -11.15
N GLU A 109 -5.29 20.59 -12.40
CA GLU A 109 -4.23 20.55 -13.40
C GLU A 109 -2.94 21.27 -12.93
N GLY A 110 -1.80 20.56 -12.97
CA GLY A 110 -0.45 21.15 -12.93
C GLY A 110 0.33 21.06 -11.61
N GLN A 111 -0.27 20.58 -10.52
CA GLN A 111 0.44 20.22 -9.28
C GLN A 111 -0.21 18.96 -8.70
N VAL A 112 0.60 17.92 -8.44
CA VAL A 112 0.07 16.74 -7.73
C VAL A 112 -0.22 17.16 -6.29
N GLU A 113 -1.50 17.27 -5.94
CA GLU A 113 -1.91 17.45 -4.55
C GLU A 113 -1.39 16.26 -3.74
N LYS A 114 -0.64 16.54 -2.67
CA LYS A 114 -0.02 15.49 -1.86
C LYS A 114 -1.09 14.72 -1.09
N ILE A 115 -0.93 13.40 -1.05
CA ILE A 115 -1.70 12.51 -0.18
C ILE A 115 -1.43 12.91 1.27
N SER A 116 -2.45 13.47 1.91
CA SER A 116 -2.39 14.01 3.28
C SER A 116 -3.08 13.13 4.31
N ILE A 117 -3.80 12.08 3.90
CA ILE A 117 -4.28 11.05 4.83
C ILE A 117 -3.09 10.40 5.55
N PRO A 118 -3.25 9.94 6.80
CA PRO A 118 -2.18 9.25 7.50
C PRO A 118 -1.66 8.05 6.71
N THR A 119 -0.38 8.08 6.36
CA THR A 119 0.28 7.01 5.63
C THR A 119 1.52 6.57 6.37
N PHE A 120 1.85 5.30 6.23
CA PHE A 120 3.08 4.73 6.74
C PHE A 120 3.84 4.07 5.61
N HIS A 121 5.16 4.25 5.60
CA HIS A 121 6.09 3.68 4.64
C HIS A 121 7.05 2.77 5.38
N LEU A 122 7.26 1.57 4.85
CA LEU A 122 8.29 0.64 5.30
C LEU A 122 9.29 0.47 4.15
N HIS A 123 10.55 0.82 4.37
CA HIS A 123 11.62 0.64 3.38
C HIS A 123 12.67 -0.35 3.88
N GLY A 124 13.06 -1.29 3.02
CA GLY A 124 14.22 -2.14 3.24
C GLY A 124 15.51 -1.47 2.74
N LEU A 125 16.53 -1.35 3.58
CA LEU A 125 17.81 -0.73 3.21
C LEU A 125 18.60 -1.52 2.15
N ARG A 126 18.25 -2.80 1.94
CA ARG A 126 18.81 -3.67 0.89
C ARG A 126 17.88 -3.83 -0.31
N ASP A 127 16.78 -3.09 -0.33
CA ASP A 127 15.84 -3.07 -1.44
C ASP A 127 16.43 -2.30 -2.63
N LYS A 128 16.40 -2.91 -3.81
CA LYS A 128 16.83 -2.26 -5.06
C LYS A 128 15.91 -1.08 -5.44
N GLN A 129 14.69 -1.06 -4.91
CA GLN A 129 13.68 -0.01 -5.10
C GLN A 129 13.70 1.06 -4.00
N LEU A 130 14.70 1.06 -3.10
CA LEU A 130 14.78 2.02 -1.99
C LEU A 130 14.72 3.49 -2.45
N GLU A 131 15.60 3.87 -3.38
CA GLU A 131 15.68 5.26 -3.86
C GLU A 131 14.43 5.69 -4.66
N PRO A 132 13.90 4.87 -5.60
CA PRO A 132 12.59 5.12 -6.18
C PRO A 132 11.47 5.27 -5.14
N GLY A 133 11.43 4.42 -4.11
CA GLY A 133 10.44 4.48 -3.04
C GLY A 133 10.54 5.77 -2.20
N ARG A 134 11.76 6.19 -1.84
CA ARG A 134 12.00 7.49 -1.17
C ARG A 134 11.56 8.67 -2.04
N GLN A 135 11.83 8.62 -3.34
CA GLN A 135 11.41 9.67 -4.27
C GLN A 135 9.89 9.71 -4.40
N GLN A 136 9.23 8.56 -4.53
CA GLN A 136 7.77 8.45 -4.57
C GLN A 136 7.14 9.05 -3.32
N MET A 137 7.63 8.66 -2.13
CA MET A 137 7.17 9.20 -0.85
C MET A 137 7.28 10.74 -0.81
N LYS A 138 8.45 11.26 -1.21
CA LYS A 138 8.71 12.71 -1.21
C LYS A 138 7.82 13.49 -2.19
N THR A 139 7.58 12.93 -3.37
CA THR A 139 6.78 13.56 -4.41
C THR A 139 5.30 13.59 -4.03
N TYR A 140 4.74 12.45 -3.61
CA TYR A 140 3.30 12.25 -3.58
C TYR A 140 2.66 12.34 -2.18
N TYR A 141 3.43 12.33 -1.09
CA TYR A 141 2.88 12.29 0.26
C TYR A 141 3.27 13.52 1.10
N ASP A 142 2.35 13.98 1.97
CA ASP A 142 2.62 15.06 2.92
C ASP A 142 3.49 14.54 4.07
N ALA A 143 4.67 15.14 4.24
CA ALA A 143 5.61 14.79 5.30
C ALA A 143 5.05 15.00 6.72
N LYS A 144 3.98 15.79 6.88
CA LYS A 144 3.32 16.01 8.18
C LYS A 144 2.47 14.83 8.63
N THR A 145 1.95 14.04 7.69
CA THR A 145 1.04 12.91 7.94
C THR A 145 1.62 11.56 7.52
N THR A 146 2.80 11.58 6.89
CA THR A 146 3.59 10.40 6.55
C THR A 146 4.50 9.99 7.71
N LYS A 147 4.55 8.69 8.00
CA LYS A 147 5.53 8.06 8.89
C LYS A 147 6.42 7.11 8.07
N LEU A 148 7.71 7.07 8.37
CA LEU A 148 8.68 6.19 7.68
C LEU A 148 9.40 5.30 8.70
N MET A 149 9.45 4.00 8.42
CA MET A 149 10.32 3.03 9.08
C MET A 149 11.29 2.46 8.06
N GLU A 150 12.59 2.48 8.37
CA GLU A 150 13.62 1.84 7.55
C GLU A 150 14.29 0.72 8.35
N ILE A 151 14.43 -0.45 7.72
CA ILE A 151 15.02 -1.66 8.34
C ILE A 151 16.06 -2.27 7.41
N ASP A 152 17.05 -2.99 7.95
CA ASP A 152 18.04 -3.73 7.15
C ASP A 152 17.42 -4.97 6.49
N TYR A 153 16.62 -4.75 5.46
CA TYR A 153 15.79 -5.77 4.82
C TYR A 153 15.74 -5.60 3.30
N HIS A 154 15.34 -6.67 2.61
CA HIS A 154 15.22 -6.72 1.15
C HIS A 154 13.77 -6.46 0.70
N HIS A 155 13.49 -6.54 -0.60
CA HIS A 155 12.16 -6.29 -1.21
C HIS A 155 11.14 -7.39 -0.88
N ALA A 156 10.72 -7.50 0.38
CA ALA A 156 9.75 -8.48 0.85
C ALA A 156 9.06 -7.99 2.14
N MET A 157 7.94 -8.64 2.51
CA MET A 157 7.36 -8.45 3.84
C MET A 157 8.29 -9.03 4.92
N PRO A 158 8.49 -8.32 6.06
CA PRO A 158 9.23 -8.87 7.18
C PRO A 158 8.60 -10.15 7.71
N TRP A 159 9.45 -11.13 8.02
CA TRP A 159 9.03 -12.46 8.46
C TRP A 159 9.64 -12.92 9.78
N ASN A 160 10.77 -12.34 10.18
CA ASN A 160 11.40 -12.66 11.46
C ASN A 160 10.66 -11.92 12.58
N LYS A 161 10.77 -12.44 13.80
CA LYS A 161 10.01 -11.96 14.94
C LYS A 161 10.31 -10.50 15.27
N GLU A 162 11.58 -10.12 15.30
CA GLU A 162 12.02 -8.78 15.70
C GLU A 162 11.49 -7.70 14.76
N ASP A 163 11.65 -7.87 13.45
CA ASP A 163 11.14 -6.91 12.48
C ASP A 163 9.61 -6.86 12.47
N LEU A 164 8.93 -7.99 12.69
CA LEU A 164 7.47 -8.04 12.79
C LEU A 164 6.95 -7.29 14.02
N GLU A 165 7.57 -7.50 15.18
CA GLU A 165 7.20 -6.80 16.42
C GLU A 165 7.50 -5.30 16.31
N GLY A 166 8.66 -4.95 15.73
CA GLY A 166 9.02 -3.56 15.44
C GLY A 166 8.03 -2.88 14.49
N PHE A 167 7.66 -3.54 13.39
CA PHE A 167 6.72 -2.98 12.43
C PHE A 167 5.31 -2.84 13.03
N ALA A 168 4.86 -3.84 13.80
CA ALA A 168 3.57 -3.74 14.48
C ALA A 168 3.54 -2.63 15.53
N GLY A 169 4.63 -2.46 16.30
CA GLY A 169 4.78 -1.34 17.24
C GLY A 169 4.73 0.02 16.54
N PHE A 170 5.43 0.16 15.42
CA PHE A 170 5.42 1.36 14.61
C PHE A 170 4.02 1.72 14.08
N LEU A 171 3.24 0.74 13.63
CA LEU A 171 1.86 0.97 13.17
C LEU A 171 0.95 1.48 14.29
N ARG A 172 1.08 0.93 15.50
CA ARG A 172 0.34 1.39 16.68
C ARG A 172 0.68 2.83 17.04
N GLU A 173 1.98 3.16 17.07
CA GLU A 173 2.44 4.52 17.38
C GLU A 173 1.99 5.53 16.31
N ALA A 174 2.11 5.15 15.04
CA ALA A 174 1.66 5.97 13.92
C ALA A 174 0.16 6.28 14.04
N TYR A 175 -0.66 5.26 14.30
CA TYR A 175 -2.10 5.41 14.48
C TYR A 175 -2.45 6.28 15.70
N ALA A 176 -1.84 6.02 16.86
CA ALA A 176 -2.08 6.81 18.07
C ALA A 176 -1.76 8.30 17.84
N SER A 177 -0.70 8.62 17.08
CA SER A 177 -0.33 10.02 16.80
C SER A 177 -1.35 10.78 15.96
N VAL A 178 -2.24 10.08 15.25
CA VAL A 178 -3.33 10.65 14.45
C VAL A 178 -4.57 10.84 15.32
N THR A 179 -4.93 9.84 16.13
CA THR A 179 -6.14 9.90 16.95
C THR A 179 -6.07 10.97 18.03
N THR A 180 -4.91 11.13 18.69
CA THR A 180 -4.75 12.13 19.76
C THR A 180 -4.84 13.58 19.26
N LYS A 181 -4.60 13.83 17.96
CA LYS A 181 -4.74 15.16 17.36
C LYS A 181 -6.18 15.54 17.01
N ASN A 182 -7.07 14.56 16.89
CA ASN A 182 -8.48 14.79 16.52
C ASN A 182 -9.38 15.02 17.74
N GLU A 183 -8.85 14.84 18.97
CA GLU A 183 -9.58 15.02 20.23
C GLU A 183 -9.28 16.36 20.94
N THR A 184 -8.47 17.24 20.32
CA THR A 184 -8.11 18.58 20.81
C THR A 184 -8.54 19.67 19.84
#